data_AF-A0A1W1W4E0-F1
#
_entry.id   AF-A0A1W1W4E0-F1
#
_cell.length_a   1.000
_cell.length_b   1.000
_cell.length_c   1.000
_cell.angle_alpha   90.00
_cell.angle_beta   90.00
_cell.angle_gamma   90.00
#
_symmetry.space_group_name_H-M   'P 1'
#
loop_
_entity.id
_entity.type
_entity.pdbx_description
1 polymer ?
#
loop_
_entity_poly.entity_id
_entity_poly.type
_entity_poly.pdbx_seq_one_letter_code
_entity_poly.pdbx_strand_id
1 'polypeptide(L)'
;METAPNRLQQLLAFYADDPNDAFTIYALATEYRPTEPLRAMKFYQTLLDEHPDYVGTYYHAGKLLEQLEKPEEAEKVYRRGLQVSRKAGQMHAASELQQALNQLLGLDYEDE
;
A
#
# COMPACT_ATOMS: atom_id res chain seq x y z
N MET A 1 -33.16 -8.77 -13.23
CA MET A 1 -32.08 -7.95 -13.81
C MET A 1 -30.84 -8.26 -12.99
N GLU A 2 -29.86 -8.96 -13.57
CA GLU A 2 -28.57 -9.13 -12.92
C GLU A 2 -27.91 -7.76 -12.87
N THR A 3 -27.79 -7.20 -11.66
CA THR A 3 -26.98 -5.99 -11.45
C THR A 3 -25.54 -6.37 -11.77
N ALA A 4 -24.88 -5.61 -12.66
CA ALA A 4 -23.47 -5.82 -12.96
C ALA A 4 -22.68 -5.88 -11.65
N PRO A 5 -21.74 -6.84 -11.50
CA PRO A 5 -20.99 -6.98 -10.27
C PRO A 5 -20.28 -5.65 -9.98
N ASN A 6 -20.36 -5.20 -8.73
CA ASN A 6 -19.61 -4.02 -8.33
C ASN A 6 -18.10 -4.34 -8.44
N ARG A 7 -17.26 -3.31 -8.57
CA ARG A 7 -15.82 -3.46 -8.78
C ARG A 7 -15.17 -4.45 -7.80
N LEU A 8 -15.61 -4.42 -6.54
CA LEU A 8 -15.13 -5.34 -5.50
C LEU A 8 -15.46 -6.81 -5.82
N GLN A 9 -16.69 -7.12 -6.25
CA GLN A 9 -17.07 -8.48 -6.64
C GLN A 9 -16.25 -8.99 -7.83
N GLN A 10 -15.95 -8.13 -8.80
CA GLN A 10 -15.09 -8.51 -9.93
C GLN A 10 -13.67 -8.82 -9.47
N LEU A 11 -13.08 -7.98 -8.61
CA LEU A 11 -11.75 -8.21 -8.06
C LEU A 11 -11.68 -9.46 -7.19
N LEU A 12 -12.73 -9.78 -6.43
CA LEU A 12 -12.80 -11.02 -5.66
C LEU A 12 -12.87 -12.25 -6.57
N ALA A 13 -13.55 -12.16 -7.72
CA ALA A 13 -13.56 -13.24 -8.71
C ALA A 13 -12.18 -13.44 -9.33
N PHE A 14 -11.47 -12.37 -9.70
CA PHE A 14 -10.09 -12.46 -10.18
C PHE A 14 -9.15 -13.05 -9.13
N TYR A 15 -9.30 -12.65 -7.86
CA TYR A 15 -8.50 -13.17 -6.77
C TYR A 15 -8.78 -14.65 -6.47
N ALA A 16 -10.02 -15.11 -6.68
CA ALA A 16 -10.36 -16.52 -6.55
C ALA A 16 -9.74 -17.39 -7.67
N ASP A 17 -9.55 -16.80 -8.85
CA ASP A 17 -8.92 -17.46 -10.01
C ASP A 17 -7.38 -17.47 -9.89
N ASP A 18 -6.78 -16.32 -9.54
CA ASP A 18 -5.35 -16.19 -9.26
C ASP A 18 -5.12 -15.37 -7.96
N PRO A 19 -4.94 -16.05 -6.81
CA PRO A 19 -4.72 -15.38 -5.54
C PRO A 19 -3.32 -14.77 -5.40
N ASN A 20 -2.39 -15.04 -6.33
CA ASN A 20 -1.02 -14.52 -6.31
C ASN A 20 -0.81 -13.34 -7.28
N ASP A 21 -1.87 -12.89 -7.97
CA ASP A 21 -1.75 -11.72 -8.84
C ASP A 21 -1.61 -10.44 -7.99
N ALA A 22 -0.38 -9.91 -7.94
CA ALA A 22 -0.05 -8.69 -7.19
C ALA A 22 -0.94 -7.51 -7.53
N PHE A 23 -1.34 -7.37 -8.81
CA PHE A 23 -2.23 -6.30 -9.24
C PHE A 23 -3.62 -6.43 -8.60
N THR A 24 -4.21 -7.62 -8.64
CA THR A 24 -5.52 -7.91 -8.04
C THR A 24 -5.49 -7.76 -6.52
N ILE A 25 -4.44 -8.25 -5.85
CA ILE A 25 -4.25 -8.09 -4.41
C ILE A 25 -4.21 -6.59 -4.05
N TYR A 26 -3.43 -5.80 -4.79
CA TYR A 26 -3.31 -4.36 -4.59
C TYR A 26 -4.63 -3.62 -4.82
N ALA A 27 -5.37 -4.00 -5.88
CA ALA A 27 -6.67 -3.44 -6.17
C ALA A 27 -7.69 -3.74 -5.06
N LEU A 28 -7.72 -4.96 -4.53
CA LEU A 28 -8.54 -5.33 -3.37
C LEU A 28 -8.17 -4.52 -2.13
N ALA A 29 -6.87 -4.39 -1.84
CA ALA A 29 -6.40 -3.57 -0.72
C ALA A 29 -6.89 -2.12 -0.85
N THR A 30 -6.86 -1.56 -2.06
CA THR A 30 -7.31 -0.20 -2.34
C THR A 30 -8.82 -0.04 -2.17
N GLU A 31 -9.62 -1.00 -2.65
CA GLU A 31 -11.08 -0.99 -2.53
C GLU A 31 -11.56 -1.20 -1.08
N TYR A 32 -10.87 -2.03 -0.29
CA TYR A 32 -11.21 -2.24 1.12
C TYR A 32 -10.74 -1.11 2.03
N ARG A 33 -9.73 -0.33 1.64
CA ARG A 33 -9.13 0.71 2.49
C ARG A 33 -10.15 1.67 3.13
N PRO A 34 -11.15 2.23 2.41
CA PRO A 34 -12.09 3.19 3.00
C PRO A 34 -13.13 2.55 3.94
N THR A 35 -13.46 1.28 3.80
CA THR A 35 -14.58 0.63 4.50
C THR A 35 -14.14 -0.40 5.53
N GLU A 36 -13.09 -1.16 5.22
CA GLU A 36 -12.54 -2.24 6.03
C GLU A 36 -11.00 -2.11 6.11
N PRO A 37 -10.46 -1.11 6.84
CA PRO A 37 -9.03 -0.82 6.85
C PRO A 37 -8.16 -2.00 7.34
N LEU A 38 -8.63 -2.77 8.32
CA LEU A 38 -7.93 -3.97 8.77
C LEU A 38 -7.89 -5.08 7.70
N ARG A 39 -8.91 -5.15 6.84
CA ARG A 39 -8.96 -6.11 5.73
C ARG A 39 -8.04 -5.66 4.60
N ALA A 40 -8.04 -4.37 4.28
CA ALA A 40 -7.07 -3.79 3.35
C ALA A 40 -5.63 -4.05 3.79
N MET A 41 -5.35 -3.89 5.10
CA MET A 41 -4.01 -4.14 5.64
C MET A 41 -3.56 -5.58 5.45
N LYS A 42 -4.46 -6.57 5.51
CA LYS A 42 -4.11 -7.97 5.22
C LYS A 42 -3.61 -8.15 3.78
N PHE A 43 -4.29 -7.55 2.80
CA PHE A 43 -3.85 -7.61 1.41
C PHE A 43 -2.54 -6.85 1.16
N TYR A 44 -2.38 -5.66 1.78
CA TYR A 44 -1.10 -4.96 1.72
C TYR A 44 0.04 -5.79 2.36
N GLN A 45 -0.23 -6.49 3.47
CA GLN A 45 0.75 -7.36 4.11
C GLN A 45 1.17 -8.50 3.18
N THR A 46 0.21 -9.16 2.50
CA THR A 46 0.51 -10.17 1.47
C THR A 46 1.46 -9.61 0.41
N LEU A 47 1.24 -8.39 -0.08
CA LEU A 47 2.15 -7.77 -1.05
C LEU A 47 3.53 -7.48 -0.48
N LEU A 48 3.63 -7.00 0.77
CA LEU A 48 4.92 -6.73 1.40
C LEU A 48 5.76 -7.99 1.62
N ASP A 49 5.11 -9.13 1.83
CA ASP A 49 5.75 -10.41 2.11
C ASP A 49 6.06 -11.20 0.83
N GLU A 50 5.10 -11.28 -0.09
CA GLU A 50 5.16 -12.17 -1.26
C GLU A 50 5.55 -11.44 -2.55
N HIS A 51 5.28 -10.13 -2.64
CA HIS A 51 5.60 -9.28 -3.81
C HIS A 51 6.46 -8.07 -3.41
N PRO A 52 7.64 -8.30 -2.82
CA PRO A 52 8.45 -7.25 -2.19
C PRO A 52 8.99 -6.20 -3.19
N ASP A 53 8.94 -6.48 -4.49
CA ASP A 53 9.32 -5.58 -5.58
C ASP A 53 8.16 -4.73 -6.10
N TYR A 54 6.92 -4.97 -5.64
CA TYR A 54 5.75 -4.18 -6.02
C TYR A 54 5.75 -2.81 -5.31
N VAL A 55 6.41 -1.85 -5.95
CA VAL A 55 6.67 -0.50 -5.41
C VAL A 55 5.42 0.23 -4.93
N GLY A 56 4.29 0.09 -5.63
CA GLY A 56 3.04 0.79 -5.29
C GLY A 56 2.49 0.44 -3.90
N THR A 57 2.85 -0.71 -3.34
CA THR A 57 2.38 -1.17 -2.03
C THR A 57 2.84 -0.26 -0.90
N TYR A 58 4.10 0.16 -0.92
CA TYR A 58 4.78 0.71 0.25
C TYR A 58 4.17 2.03 0.73
N TYR A 59 3.81 2.93 -0.18
CA TYR A 59 3.25 4.22 0.21
C TYR A 59 1.87 4.04 0.85
N HIS A 60 1.00 3.25 0.22
CA HIS A 60 -0.35 3.06 0.72
C HIS A 60 -0.42 2.20 1.97
N ALA A 61 0.43 1.18 2.10
CA ALA A 61 0.54 0.39 3.31
C ALA A 61 1.03 1.24 4.49
N GLY A 62 2.04 2.10 4.28
CA GLY A 62 2.51 3.02 5.30
C GLY A 62 1.42 4.01 5.74
N LYS A 63 0.70 4.64 4.79
CA LYS A 63 -0.37 5.60 5.14
C LYS A 63 -1.51 4.91 5.91
N LEU A 64 -1.82 3.66 5.57
CA LEU A 64 -2.82 2.89 6.29
C LEU A 64 -2.35 2.52 7.70
N LEU A 65 -1.07 2.18 7.88
CA LEU A 65 -0.49 1.94 9.20
C LEU A 65 -0.53 3.19 10.08
N GLU A 66 -0.29 4.38 9.52
CA GLU A 66 -0.50 5.65 10.24
C GLU A 66 -1.96 5.80 10.69
N GLN A 67 -2.93 5.57 9.77
CA GLN A 67 -4.35 5.63 10.09
C GLN A 67 -4.76 4.60 11.18
N LEU A 68 -4.07 3.47 11.23
CA LEU A 68 -4.26 2.42 12.24
C LEU A 68 -3.44 2.66 13.52
N GLU A 69 -2.91 3.86 13.72
CA GLU A 69 -2.12 4.26 14.90
C GLU A 69 -0.88 3.39 15.13
N LYS A 70 -0.24 2.94 14.04
CA LYS A 70 0.98 2.10 14.02
C LYS A 70 2.16 2.82 13.35
N PRO A 71 2.62 3.97 13.87
CA PRO A 71 3.66 4.78 13.23
C PRO A 71 5.00 4.05 13.10
N GLU A 72 5.37 3.22 14.07
CA GLU A 72 6.62 2.45 14.05
C GLU A 72 6.66 1.41 12.92
N GLU A 73 5.51 0.81 12.58
CA GLU A 73 5.38 -0.11 11.46
C GLU A 73 5.39 0.67 10.14
N ALA A 74 4.70 1.82 10.08
CA ALA A 74 4.67 2.70 8.91
C ALA A 74 6.09 3.15 8.52
N GLU A 75 6.90 3.55 9.51
CA GLU A 75 8.30 3.97 9.29
C GLU A 75 9.11 2.86 8.62
N LYS A 76 9.01 1.62 9.12
CA LYS A 76 9.70 0.45 8.56
C LYS A 76 9.29 0.20 7.11
N VAL A 77 7.99 0.29 6.84
CA VAL A 77 7.43 0.10 5.48
C VAL A 77 7.94 1.19 4.54
N TYR A 78 7.92 2.47 4.93
CA TYR A 78 8.43 3.55 4.10
C TYR A 78 9.92 3.42 3.81
N ARG A 79 10.74 3.11 4.81
CA ARG A 79 12.19 2.91 4.62
C ARG A 79 12.47 1.75 3.66
N ARG A 80 11.74 0.64 3.78
CA ARG A 80 11.87 -0.50 2.86
C ARG A 80 11.44 -0.10 1.45
N GLY A 81 10.30 0.56 1.31
CA GLY A 81 9.82 1.05 0.02
C GLY A 81 10.81 1.98 -0.67
N LEU A 82 11.43 2.89 0.07
CA LEU A 82 12.42 3.81 -0.47
C LEU A 82 13.61 3.06 -1.10
N GLN A 83 14.08 2.00 -0.44
CA GLN A 83 15.16 1.15 -0.97
C GLN A 83 14.72 0.41 -2.24
N VAL A 84 13.52 -0.17 -2.24
CA VAL A 84 12.97 -0.90 -3.38
C VAL A 84 12.74 0.02 -4.58
N SER A 85 12.10 1.17 -4.37
CA SER A 85 11.84 2.17 -5.41
C SER A 85 13.14 2.68 -6.04
N ARG A 86 14.17 2.98 -5.23
CA ARG A 86 15.49 3.39 -5.74
C ARG A 86 16.15 2.29 -6.56
N LYS A 87 16.12 1.03 -6.08
CA LYS A 87 16.67 -0.12 -6.80
C LYS A 87 15.96 -0.34 -8.14
N ALA A 88 14.66 -0.10 -8.19
CA ALA A 88 13.84 -0.22 -9.40
C ALA A 88 13.92 1.02 -10.33
N GLY A 89 14.67 2.06 -9.97
CA GLY A 89 14.74 3.32 -10.73
C GLY A 89 13.46 4.16 -10.68
N GLN A 90 12.51 3.84 -9.79
CA GLN A 90 11.23 4.54 -9.64
C GLN A 90 11.39 5.76 -8.72
N MET A 91 12.06 6.78 -9.23
CA MET A 91 12.44 7.97 -8.44
C MET A 91 11.24 8.79 -7.95
N HIS A 92 10.13 8.80 -8.70
CA HIS A 92 8.90 9.49 -8.27
C HIS A 92 8.33 8.84 -7.00
N ALA A 93 8.11 7.53 -7.01
CA ALA A 93 7.66 6.77 -5.84
C ALA A 93 8.65 6.88 -4.67
N ALA A 94 9.96 6.88 -4.95
CA ALA A 94 10.98 7.11 -3.92
C ALA A 94 10.83 8.50 -3.26
N SER A 95 10.50 9.54 -4.02
CA SER A 95 10.26 10.88 -3.51
C SER A 95 9.01 10.94 -2.63
N GLU A 96 7.90 10.34 -3.07
CA GLU A 96 6.65 10.29 -2.28
C GLU A 96 6.86 9.55 -0.95
N LEU A 97 7.57 8.44 -0.97
CA LEU A 97 7.92 7.66 0.23
C LEU A 97 8.83 8.46 1.18
N GLN A 98 9.80 9.19 0.64
CA GLN A 98 10.68 10.03 1.45
C GLN A 98 9.91 11.17 2.11
N GLN A 99 8.99 11.81 1.39
CA GLN A 99 8.13 12.87 1.93
C GLN A 99 7.22 12.34 3.04
N ALA A 100 6.53 11.21 2.81
CA ALA A 100 5.69 10.58 3.81
C ALA A 100 6.48 10.18 5.06
N LEU A 101 7.70 9.65 4.89
CA LEU A 101 8.58 9.32 6.01
C LEU A 101 9.02 10.58 6.78
N ASN A 102 9.37 11.66 6.09
CA ASN A 102 9.75 12.91 6.75
C ASN A 102 8.59 13.48 7.56
N GLN A 103 7.38 13.51 6.99
CA GLN A 103 6.17 13.95 7.68
C GLN A 103 5.88 13.08 8.91
N LEU A 104 5.97 11.75 8.79
CA LEU A 104 5.78 10.83 9.91
C LEU A 104 6.76 11.09 11.07
N LEU A 105 8.00 11.46 10.74
CA LEU A 105 9.06 11.72 11.72
C LEU A 105 9.08 13.17 12.22
N GLY A 106 8.19 14.03 11.74
CA GLY A 106 8.23 15.47 12.02
C GLY A 106 9.51 16.14 11.54
N LEU A 107 10.04 15.71 10.40
CA LEU A 107 11.23 16.28 9.75
C LEU A 107 10.87 17.23 8.61
N ASP A 108 9.57 17.49 8.41
CA ASP A 108 9.00 18.38 7.42
C ASP A 108 8.79 19.81 7.95
N TYR A 109 9.51 20.20 9.01
CA TYR A 109 9.60 21.60 9.42
C TYR A 109 10.17 22.44 8.26
N GLU A 110 9.29 22.95 7.41
CA GLU A 110 9.49 24.20 6.72
C GLU A 110 9.43 25.28 7.81
N ASP A 111 10.60 25.86 8.11
CA ASP A 111 10.73 27.05 8.95
C ASP A 111 9.66 28.10 8.53
N GLU A 112 8.80 28.53 9.47
CA GLU A 112 8.02 29.77 9.34
C GLU A 112 8.93 31.00 9.46
#